data_AF-A0A7V9HYA3-F1
#
_entry.id   AF-A0A7V9HYA3-F1
#
_cell.length_a   1.000
_cell.length_b   1.000
_cell.length_c   1.000
_cell.angle_alpha   90.00
_cell.angle_beta   90.00
_cell.angle_gamma   90.00
#
_symmetry.space_group_name_H-M   'P 1'
#
loop_
_entity.id
_entity.type
_entity.pdbx_description
1 polymer ?
#
loop_
_entity_poly.entity_id
_entity_poly.type
_entity_poly.pdbx_seq_one_letter_code
_entity_poly.pdbx_strand_id
1 'polypeptide(L)'
;MNNSPRTFTVAELVRLLSLRGPGRSSAEDGTSASNQDEYEPVSEADFLQSCRDGQRTQHLVRLAGYLIGEGLSPRAAIKPLLAWNSINEPPLPDQKILTTVASITRTHARNHPVAESLDTPLFDVNAASVQRFIGKPVPERDWVLKNCLPLGKVGLVVAAGGTGKSQFSLQLAYAVAGGDDFYSPWKPGPVGQVLLIGAEDEEDEYHRRFERLMRASASSPDATEVLKNIRKNLFIESRVGQNNLMTRDAGGEVVPTDLVERLAKTVKPLKNLRLIILDPVSRFRGGEENSAEDTTRFVEAAEALVKLTGAAVLLVHHTNKASYQGSDQSQGASRGSSALTDGVRLQINLGTPSPDELKLLNDATPGRYLLAKITKTNYSIPGGAIYLRRDDEGRLRPTDLIVSKKLSEDALVELTIQTLRDEFKSGNRYSKSTFANKFACDLAFRIGQAALKRLIDRAVIQGRLVVEPGKQHLLKVPQAPEPIARAKIRPIVAKD
;
A
#
# COMPACT_ATOMS: atom_id res chain seq x y z
N MET A 1 28.91 -52.93 28.54
CA MET A 1 29.50 -52.96 27.18
C MET A 1 30.27 -51.67 26.99
N ASN A 2 31.60 -51.76 26.84
CA ASN A 2 32.52 -50.63 26.74
C ASN A 2 32.18 -49.76 25.52
N ASN A 3 31.91 -48.47 25.76
CA ASN A 3 31.71 -47.46 24.72
C ASN A 3 32.97 -46.59 24.66
N SER A 4 34.06 -47.14 24.11
CA SER A 4 35.22 -46.33 23.72
C SER A 4 34.86 -45.52 22.47
N PRO A 5 35.20 -44.22 22.39
CA PRO A 5 35.03 -43.45 21.16
C PRO A 5 35.91 -44.09 20.07
N ARG A 6 35.28 -44.52 18.96
CA ARG A 6 36.03 -45.02 17.81
C ARG A 6 36.85 -43.85 17.25
N THR A 7 38.16 -43.91 17.43
CA THR A 7 39.13 -43.09 16.70
C THR A 7 39.08 -43.50 15.23
N PHE A 8 38.72 -42.56 14.36
CA PHE A 8 38.76 -42.79 12.92
C PHE A 8 40.22 -42.81 12.44
N THR A 9 40.52 -43.73 11.53
CA THR A 9 41.84 -43.78 10.89
C THR A 9 41.93 -42.72 9.79
N VAL A 10 43.13 -42.22 9.50
CA VAL A 10 43.40 -41.27 8.39
C VAL A 10 42.82 -41.80 7.07
N ALA A 11 42.87 -43.12 6.85
CA ALA A 11 42.29 -43.78 5.69
C ALA A 11 40.77 -43.63 5.56
N GLU A 12 40.02 -43.54 6.67
CA GLU A 12 38.56 -43.36 6.66
C GLU A 12 38.16 -41.92 6.35
N LEU A 13 38.98 -40.94 6.75
CA LEU A 13 38.83 -39.52 6.43
C LEU A 13 39.11 -39.25 4.94
N VAL A 14 40.21 -39.81 4.41
CA VAL A 14 40.57 -39.75 2.98
C VAL A 14 39.47 -40.38 2.11
N ARG A 15 38.91 -41.53 2.53
CA ARG A 15 37.83 -42.20 1.79
C ARG A 15 36.51 -41.42 1.78
N LEU A 16 36.26 -40.61 2.81
CA LEU A 16 35.10 -39.71 2.90
C LEU A 16 35.23 -38.49 1.98
N LEU A 17 36.45 -37.97 1.80
CA LEU A 17 36.78 -36.86 0.89
C LEU A 17 36.92 -37.32 -0.58
N SER A 18 37.21 -38.60 -0.82
CA SER A 18 37.41 -39.17 -2.16
C SER A 18 36.13 -39.44 -2.97
N LEU A 19 34.94 -39.21 -2.41
CA LEU A 19 33.66 -39.35 -3.14
C LEU A 19 33.36 -38.07 -3.94
N ARG A 20 34.11 -37.84 -5.03
CA ARG A 20 33.78 -36.81 -6.04
C ARG A 20 32.52 -37.20 -6.82
N GLY A 21 31.49 -36.36 -6.77
CA GLY A 21 30.43 -36.32 -7.79
C GLY A 21 30.95 -35.66 -9.08
N PRO A 22 30.31 -35.91 -10.24
CA PRO A 22 30.87 -35.49 -11.53
C PRO A 22 30.65 -34.00 -11.79
N GLY A 23 31.70 -33.33 -12.31
CA GLY A 23 31.55 -32.19 -13.22
C GLY A 23 31.89 -30.80 -12.66
N ARG A 24 33.16 -30.42 -12.75
CA ARG A 24 33.54 -29.13 -13.35
C ARG A 24 34.76 -29.35 -14.23
N SER A 25 34.53 -29.32 -15.54
CA SER A 25 35.58 -29.15 -16.53
C SER A 25 36.20 -27.77 -16.37
N SER A 26 37.52 -27.73 -16.43
CA SER A 26 38.32 -26.52 -16.63
C SER A 26 37.78 -25.71 -17.80
N ALA A 27 37.15 -24.57 -17.51
CA ALA A 27 36.97 -23.48 -18.43
C ALA A 27 37.60 -22.25 -17.76
N GLU A 28 38.68 -21.78 -18.37
CA GLU A 28 39.29 -20.48 -18.10
C GLU A 28 38.25 -19.40 -18.42
N ASP A 29 37.97 -18.54 -17.45
CA ASP A 29 37.48 -17.19 -17.75
C ASP A 29 38.00 -16.25 -16.65
N GLY A 30 38.94 -15.42 -17.04
CA GLY A 30 39.44 -14.33 -16.22
C GLY A 30 38.44 -13.19 -16.19
N THR A 31 38.16 -12.68 -15.01
CA THR A 31 38.11 -11.25 -14.62
C THR A 31 37.19 -11.07 -13.43
N SER A 32 37.76 -10.73 -12.27
CA SER A 32 37.35 -9.56 -11.47
C SER A 32 38.13 -9.56 -10.17
N ALA A 33 38.96 -8.54 -9.98
CA ALA A 33 39.66 -8.28 -8.73
C ALA A 33 38.66 -7.96 -7.62
N SER A 34 38.67 -8.74 -6.55
CA SER A 34 38.11 -8.37 -5.25
C SER A 34 38.92 -9.07 -4.17
N ASN A 35 39.31 -8.30 -3.15
CA ASN A 35 40.13 -8.67 -1.98
C ASN A 35 40.39 -10.17 -1.79
N GLN A 36 41.53 -10.63 -2.31
CA GLN A 36 42.13 -11.88 -1.88
C GLN A 36 42.96 -11.59 -0.63
N ASP A 37 42.31 -11.65 0.54
CA ASP A 37 43.05 -12.20 1.69
C ASP A 37 43.48 -13.60 1.25
N GLU A 38 44.79 -13.87 1.22
CA GLU A 38 45.36 -15.18 0.85
C GLU A 38 44.71 -16.27 1.71
N TYR A 39 43.67 -16.90 1.18
CA TYR A 39 42.99 -18.01 1.84
C TYR A 39 43.81 -19.27 1.54
N GLU A 40 44.58 -19.74 2.52
CA GLU A 40 45.28 -21.01 2.37
C GLU A 40 44.26 -22.13 2.08
N PRO A 41 44.42 -22.86 0.96
CA PRO A 41 43.49 -23.91 0.58
C PRO A 41 43.44 -24.99 1.66
N VAL A 42 42.22 -25.39 2.06
CA VAL A 42 42.02 -26.46 3.03
C VAL A 42 42.52 -27.78 2.44
N SER A 43 43.38 -28.46 3.20
CA SER A 43 44.01 -29.73 2.88
C SER A 43 43.50 -30.84 3.80
N GLU A 44 43.82 -32.10 3.49
CA GLU A 44 43.48 -33.24 4.35
C GLU A 44 44.15 -33.14 5.74
N ALA A 45 45.34 -32.52 5.82
CA ALA A 45 46.06 -32.33 7.08
C ALA A 45 45.29 -31.43 8.06
N ASP A 46 44.48 -30.51 7.56
CA ASP A 46 43.69 -29.58 8.40
C ASP A 46 42.59 -30.29 9.20
N PHE A 47 42.11 -31.44 8.72
CA PHE A 47 41.15 -32.29 9.43
C PHE A 47 41.80 -33.15 10.52
N LEU A 48 43.13 -33.24 10.52
CA LEU A 48 43.92 -34.00 11.49
C LEU A 48 44.64 -33.08 12.50
N GLN A 49 44.57 -31.76 12.31
CA GLN A 49 45.22 -30.78 13.15
C GLN A 49 44.35 -30.39 14.35
N SER A 50 44.86 -30.60 15.57
CA SER A 50 44.26 -30.07 16.79
C SER A 50 44.50 -28.56 16.93
N CYS A 51 43.50 -27.81 17.38
CA CYS A 51 43.57 -26.37 17.59
C CYS A 51 43.55 -25.99 19.08
N ARG A 52 44.25 -24.89 19.40
CA ARG A 52 44.19 -24.25 20.73
C ARG A 52 42.80 -23.64 20.95
N ASP A 53 42.39 -23.50 22.21
CA ASP A 53 41.03 -23.14 22.63
C ASP A 53 40.42 -21.95 21.86
N GLY A 54 41.18 -20.84 21.73
CA GLY A 54 40.72 -19.63 21.02
C GLY A 54 40.62 -19.73 19.50
N GLN A 55 41.18 -20.78 18.88
CA GLN A 55 41.25 -20.94 17.42
C GLN A 55 40.23 -21.94 16.85
N ARG A 56 39.63 -22.78 17.71
CA ARG A 56 38.75 -23.89 17.28
C ARG A 56 37.52 -23.41 16.50
N THR A 57 36.89 -22.33 16.94
CA THR A 57 35.68 -21.83 16.25
C THR A 57 36.01 -21.32 14.85
N GLN A 58 37.13 -20.62 14.69
CA GLN A 58 37.56 -20.10 13.38
C GLN A 58 37.95 -21.25 12.43
N HIS A 59 38.66 -22.27 12.94
CA HIS A 59 39.02 -23.45 12.15
C HIS A 59 37.78 -24.27 11.76
N LEU A 60 36.81 -24.44 12.67
CA LEU A 60 35.52 -25.07 12.38
C LEU A 60 34.77 -24.35 11.25
N VAL A 61 34.72 -23.02 11.29
CA VAL A 61 34.10 -22.20 10.24
C VAL A 61 34.80 -22.43 8.90
N ARG A 62 36.13 -22.47 8.88
CA ARG A 62 36.92 -22.74 7.67
C ARG A 62 36.65 -24.14 7.09
N LEU A 63 36.74 -25.19 7.91
CA LEU A 63 36.48 -26.57 7.48
C LEU A 63 35.03 -26.75 7.01
N ALA A 64 34.06 -26.18 7.71
CA ALA A 64 32.65 -26.22 7.31
C ALA A 64 32.42 -25.47 6.00
N GLY A 65 33.05 -24.31 5.82
CA GLY A 65 33.01 -23.54 4.57
C GLY A 65 33.51 -24.35 3.38
N TYR A 66 34.67 -25.00 3.55
CA TYR A 66 35.26 -25.87 2.54
C TYR A 66 34.34 -27.05 2.15
N LEU A 67 33.88 -27.85 3.13
CA LEU A 67 33.04 -29.01 2.84
C LEU A 67 31.73 -28.63 2.12
N ILE A 68 31.11 -27.53 2.52
CA ILE A 68 29.89 -27.03 1.86
C ILE A 68 30.20 -26.45 0.47
N GLY A 69 31.33 -25.76 0.30
CA GLY A 69 31.81 -25.24 -0.98
C GLY A 69 32.11 -26.34 -2.01
N GLU A 70 32.62 -27.48 -1.56
CA GLU A 70 32.83 -28.69 -2.37
C GLU A 70 31.52 -29.44 -2.67
N GLY A 71 30.37 -28.94 -2.20
CA GLY A 71 29.04 -29.47 -2.55
C GLY A 71 28.51 -30.56 -1.62
N LEU A 72 29.13 -30.81 -0.45
CA LEU A 72 28.56 -31.76 0.50
C LEU A 72 27.26 -31.22 1.10
N SER A 73 26.27 -32.11 1.26
CA SER A 73 25.07 -31.76 2.00
C SER A 73 25.40 -31.41 3.47
N PRO A 74 24.62 -30.55 4.14
CA PRO A 74 24.86 -30.18 5.54
C PRO A 74 24.95 -31.40 6.47
N ARG A 75 24.15 -32.43 6.16
CA ARG A 75 24.11 -33.69 6.92
C ARG A 75 25.38 -34.51 6.73
N ALA A 76 25.95 -34.52 5.53
CA ALA A 76 27.20 -35.20 5.22
C ALA A 76 28.43 -34.48 5.83
N ALA A 77 28.40 -33.14 5.88
CA ALA A 77 29.49 -32.32 6.42
C ALA A 77 29.65 -32.44 7.95
N ILE A 78 28.58 -32.75 8.70
CA ILE A 78 28.63 -32.84 10.17
C ILE A 78 29.58 -33.94 10.65
N LYS A 79 29.57 -35.11 10.00
CA LYS A 79 30.33 -36.28 10.45
C LYS A 79 31.85 -36.05 10.48
N PRO A 80 32.51 -35.55 9.41
CA PRO A 80 33.93 -35.26 9.45
C PRO A 80 34.29 -34.13 10.43
N LEU A 81 33.39 -33.14 10.63
CA LEU A 81 33.62 -32.05 11.59
C LEU A 81 33.54 -32.53 13.05
N LEU A 82 32.64 -33.46 13.36
CA LEU A 82 32.61 -34.11 14.68
C LEU A 82 33.86 -34.96 14.91
N ALA A 83 34.34 -35.66 13.87
CA ALA A 83 35.57 -36.43 13.94
C ALA A 83 36.78 -35.51 14.22
N TRP A 84 36.93 -34.40 13.49
CA TRP A 84 37.93 -33.40 13.78
C TRP A 84 37.80 -32.82 15.20
N ASN A 85 36.58 -32.48 15.64
CA ASN A 85 36.38 -31.93 16.97
C ASN A 85 36.80 -32.88 18.10
N SER A 86 36.67 -34.20 17.89
CA SER A 86 37.07 -35.22 18.86
C SER A 86 38.57 -35.28 19.16
N ILE A 87 39.42 -34.72 18.29
CA ILE A 87 40.88 -34.64 18.51
C ILE A 87 41.30 -33.36 19.25
N ASN A 88 40.36 -32.47 19.55
CA ASN A 88 40.60 -31.22 20.28
C ASN A 88 40.34 -31.42 21.78
N GLU A 89 41.15 -30.77 22.64
CA GLU A 89 41.01 -30.85 24.09
C GLU A 89 40.93 -29.46 24.76
N PRO A 90 39.78 -29.07 25.36
CA PRO A 90 38.48 -29.78 25.31
C PRO A 90 37.80 -29.67 23.92
N PRO A 91 36.96 -30.64 23.54
CA PRO A 91 36.16 -30.54 22.32
C PRO A 91 35.12 -29.42 22.44
N LEU A 92 34.76 -28.80 21.31
CA LEU A 92 33.61 -27.90 21.25
C LEU A 92 32.31 -28.69 21.52
N PRO A 93 31.26 -28.07 22.08
CA PRO A 93 29.95 -28.72 22.17
C PRO A 93 29.42 -29.08 20.78
N ASP A 94 28.86 -30.29 20.61
CA ASP A 94 28.30 -30.75 19.32
C ASP A 94 27.28 -29.77 18.73
N GLN A 95 26.48 -29.13 19.58
CA GLN A 95 25.52 -28.11 19.17
C GLN A 95 26.18 -26.91 18.47
N LYS A 96 27.43 -26.55 18.83
CA LYS A 96 28.20 -25.51 18.15
C LYS A 96 28.55 -25.93 16.73
N ILE A 97 28.84 -27.21 16.49
CA ILE A 97 29.14 -27.75 15.16
C ILE A 97 27.90 -27.71 14.28
N LEU A 98 26.77 -28.23 14.80
CA LEU A 98 25.49 -28.22 14.09
C LEU A 98 25.05 -26.80 13.69
N THR A 99 25.13 -25.86 14.64
CA THR A 99 24.76 -24.45 14.40
C THR A 99 25.70 -23.77 13.42
N THR A 100 27.00 -24.07 13.46
CA THR A 100 27.99 -23.52 12.50
C THR A 100 27.73 -24.03 11.10
N VAL A 101 27.53 -25.35 10.92
CA VAL A 101 27.18 -25.94 9.62
C VAL A 101 25.90 -25.34 9.06
N ALA A 102 24.86 -25.22 9.89
CA ALA A 102 23.59 -24.60 9.47
C ALA A 102 23.72 -23.11 9.12
N SER A 103 24.63 -22.39 9.78
CA SER A 103 24.94 -20.99 9.45
C SER A 103 25.69 -20.88 8.13
N ILE A 104 26.77 -21.65 7.94
CA ILE A 104 27.56 -21.71 6.72
C ILE A 104 26.68 -22.11 5.53
N THR A 105 25.84 -23.13 5.69
CA THR A 105 24.93 -23.60 4.63
C THR A 105 23.99 -22.48 4.18
N ARG A 106 23.40 -21.72 5.10
CA ARG A 106 22.53 -20.59 4.76
C ARG A 106 23.29 -19.49 4.04
N THR A 107 24.50 -19.17 4.51
CA THR A 107 25.37 -18.18 3.85
C THR A 107 25.77 -18.63 2.45
N HIS A 108 26.15 -19.91 2.28
CA HIS A 108 26.53 -20.50 1.02
C HIS A 108 25.36 -20.54 0.04
N ALA A 109 24.18 -21.01 0.46
CA ALA A 109 22.98 -21.03 -0.39
C ALA A 109 22.54 -19.62 -0.83
N ARG A 110 22.78 -18.61 0.01
CA ARG A 110 22.51 -17.20 -0.32
C ARG A 110 23.52 -16.64 -1.33
N ASN A 111 24.79 -17.03 -1.21
CA ASN A 111 25.87 -16.52 -2.08
C ASN A 111 26.03 -17.34 -3.38
N HIS A 112 25.52 -18.57 -3.40
CA HIS A 112 25.50 -19.49 -4.53
C HIS A 112 24.09 -20.04 -4.71
N PRO A 113 23.14 -19.21 -5.21
CA PRO A 113 21.82 -19.70 -5.54
C PRO A 113 21.96 -20.87 -6.53
N VAL A 114 21.27 -21.98 -6.23
CA VAL A 114 21.24 -23.14 -7.12
C VAL A 114 20.73 -22.67 -8.48
N ALA A 115 21.57 -22.70 -9.51
CA ALA A 115 21.11 -22.49 -10.86
C ALA A 115 20.05 -23.56 -11.15
N GLU A 116 18.81 -23.14 -11.42
CA GLU A 116 17.77 -24.07 -11.84
C GLU A 116 18.28 -24.81 -13.08
N SER A 117 18.19 -26.14 -13.06
CA SER A 117 18.61 -26.96 -14.19
C SER A 117 17.80 -26.56 -15.42
N LEU A 118 18.51 -26.23 -16.52
CA LEU A 118 17.89 -25.92 -17.82
C LEU A 118 17.02 -27.07 -18.34
N ASP A 119 17.19 -28.29 -17.81
CA ASP A 119 16.44 -29.48 -18.18
C ASP A 119 15.08 -29.58 -17.48
N THR A 120 14.80 -28.73 -16.49
CA THR A 120 13.50 -28.69 -15.81
C THR A 120 12.59 -27.68 -16.50
N PRO A 121 11.47 -28.09 -17.12
CA PRO A 121 10.52 -27.16 -17.71
C PRO A 121 9.98 -26.19 -16.65
N LEU A 122 9.87 -24.91 -17.00
CA LEU A 122 9.38 -23.85 -16.09
C LEU A 122 7.98 -24.13 -15.53
N PHE A 123 7.12 -24.78 -16.32
CA PHE A 123 5.81 -25.27 -15.90
C PHE A 123 5.33 -26.42 -16.80
N ASP A 124 4.39 -27.22 -16.31
CA ASP A 124 3.69 -28.24 -17.13
C ASP A 124 2.64 -27.57 -18.04
N VAL A 125 2.86 -27.66 -19.36
CA VAL A 125 1.98 -27.08 -20.39
C VAL A 125 0.58 -27.68 -20.34
N ASN A 126 0.43 -28.96 -20.00
CA ASN A 126 -0.88 -29.61 -19.92
C ASN A 126 -1.66 -29.10 -18.70
N ALA A 127 -0.99 -28.96 -17.55
CA ALA A 127 -1.58 -28.31 -16.38
C ALA A 127 -1.92 -26.83 -16.65
N ALA A 128 -1.15 -26.17 -17.52
CA ALA A 128 -1.37 -24.79 -17.96
C ALA A 128 -2.51 -24.64 -18.99
N SER A 129 -3.11 -25.73 -19.50
CA SER A 129 -4.25 -25.67 -20.43
C SER A 129 -5.48 -24.98 -19.84
N VAL A 130 -6.13 -24.13 -20.65
CA VAL A 130 -7.37 -23.42 -20.31
C VAL A 130 -8.55 -24.37 -20.01
N GLN A 131 -8.44 -25.64 -20.40
CA GLN A 131 -9.41 -26.70 -20.08
C GLN A 131 -9.72 -26.75 -18.58
N ARG A 132 -8.76 -26.40 -17.72
CA ARG A 132 -8.97 -26.36 -16.27
C ARG A 132 -10.02 -25.33 -15.83
N PHE A 133 -10.43 -24.39 -16.67
CA PHE A 133 -11.41 -23.35 -16.39
C PHE A 133 -12.77 -23.57 -17.08
N ILE A 134 -12.78 -24.15 -18.29
CA ILE A 134 -14.01 -24.29 -19.09
C ILE A 134 -15.04 -25.17 -18.35
N GLY A 135 -16.27 -24.68 -18.24
CA GLY A 135 -17.37 -25.39 -17.57
C GLY A 135 -17.28 -25.43 -16.04
N LYS A 136 -16.28 -24.78 -15.42
CA LYS A 136 -16.14 -24.69 -13.97
C LYS A 136 -16.73 -23.37 -13.44
N PRO A 137 -17.24 -23.35 -12.19
CA PRO A 137 -17.71 -22.13 -11.57
C PRO A 137 -16.57 -21.10 -11.47
N VAL A 138 -16.88 -19.85 -11.81
CA VAL A 138 -15.93 -18.74 -11.68
C VAL A 138 -15.84 -18.37 -10.19
N PRO A 139 -14.65 -18.39 -9.58
CA PRO A 139 -14.51 -18.04 -8.18
C PRO A 139 -14.87 -16.56 -7.95
N GLU A 140 -15.65 -16.29 -6.91
CA GLU A 140 -15.95 -14.93 -6.51
C GLU A 140 -14.69 -14.22 -6.00
N ARG A 141 -14.64 -12.91 -6.19
CA ARG A 141 -13.54 -12.10 -5.70
C ARG A 141 -13.75 -11.78 -4.23
N ASP A 142 -12.83 -12.24 -3.39
CA ASP A 142 -12.80 -11.85 -1.98
C ASP A 142 -12.18 -10.45 -1.82
N TRP A 143 -12.83 -9.60 -1.01
CA TRP A 143 -12.49 -8.19 -0.86
C TRP A 143 -12.06 -7.87 0.57
N VAL A 144 -10.94 -7.17 0.72
CA VAL A 144 -10.59 -6.48 1.97
C VAL A 144 -11.38 -5.18 2.08
N LEU A 145 -11.44 -4.42 0.98
CA LEU A 145 -12.30 -3.25 0.81
C LEU A 145 -13.15 -3.49 -0.43
N LYS A 146 -14.47 -3.49 -0.28
CA LYS A 146 -15.42 -3.81 -1.35
C LYS A 146 -15.19 -2.90 -2.56
N ASN A 147 -15.10 -3.49 -3.74
CA ASN A 147 -14.85 -2.79 -5.00
C ASN A 147 -13.60 -1.89 -4.97
N CYS A 148 -12.62 -2.15 -4.09
CA CYS A 148 -11.42 -1.35 -3.97
C CYS A 148 -10.18 -2.24 -3.89
N LEU A 149 -10.01 -2.97 -2.77
CA LEU A 149 -8.84 -3.81 -2.50
C LEU A 149 -9.25 -5.28 -2.40
N PRO A 150 -8.96 -6.12 -3.40
CA PRO A 150 -9.15 -7.55 -3.28
C PRO A 150 -8.16 -8.17 -2.27
N LEU A 151 -8.54 -9.30 -1.69
CA LEU A 151 -7.62 -10.16 -0.95
C LEU A 151 -6.48 -10.64 -1.87
N GLY A 152 -5.29 -10.84 -1.30
CA GLY A 152 -4.15 -11.40 -2.03
C GLY A 152 -3.58 -10.46 -3.09
N LYS A 153 -3.62 -9.14 -2.86
CA LYS A 153 -3.07 -8.09 -3.73
C LYS A 153 -2.29 -7.04 -2.95
N VAL A 154 -1.39 -6.36 -3.63
CA VAL A 154 -0.68 -5.19 -3.11
C VAL A 154 -1.44 -3.92 -3.48
N GLY A 155 -1.71 -3.07 -2.49
CA GLY A 155 -2.27 -1.73 -2.66
C GLY A 155 -1.33 -0.65 -2.12
N LEU A 156 -1.57 0.59 -2.54
CA LEU A 156 -0.77 1.76 -2.16
C LEU A 156 -1.67 2.88 -1.64
N VAL A 157 -1.27 3.49 -0.53
CA VAL A 157 -1.78 4.79 -0.09
C VAL A 157 -0.69 5.81 -0.29
N VAL A 158 -0.97 6.87 -1.03
CA VAL A 158 -0.02 7.95 -1.33
C VAL A 158 -0.49 9.22 -0.64
N ALA A 159 0.36 9.86 0.16
CA ALA A 159 0.02 11.19 0.66
C ALA A 159 1.20 12.08 1.02
N ALA A 160 0.97 13.39 0.90
CA ALA A 160 1.89 14.41 1.36
C ALA A 160 2.07 14.42 2.89
N GLY A 161 3.19 14.91 3.39
CA GLY A 161 3.42 15.08 4.83
C GLY A 161 2.32 15.92 5.51
N GLY A 162 1.81 15.45 6.66
CA GLY A 162 0.78 16.15 7.44
C GLY A 162 -0.67 15.96 6.97
N THR A 163 -0.94 15.14 5.95
CA THR A 163 -2.31 14.91 5.43
C THR A 163 -3.09 13.82 6.15
N GLY A 164 -2.62 13.33 7.31
CA GLY A 164 -3.37 12.35 8.12
C GLY A 164 -3.25 10.88 7.74
N LYS A 165 -2.19 10.47 7.03
CA LYS A 165 -1.92 9.07 6.64
C LYS A 165 -1.98 8.07 7.79
N SER A 166 -1.26 8.31 8.88
CA SER A 166 -1.21 7.38 10.02
C SER A 166 -2.59 7.19 10.64
N GLN A 167 -3.41 8.25 10.63
CA GLN A 167 -4.79 8.17 11.06
C GLN A 167 -5.65 7.39 10.07
N PHE A 168 -5.47 7.63 8.77
CA PHE A 168 -6.17 6.90 7.72
C PHE A 168 -5.84 5.40 7.75
N SER A 169 -4.56 5.04 7.86
CA SER A 169 -4.07 3.65 7.91
C SER A 169 -4.57 2.93 9.17
N LEU A 170 -4.50 3.57 10.34
CA LEU A 170 -5.04 3.01 11.59
C LEU A 170 -6.56 2.83 11.52
N GLN A 171 -7.31 3.84 11.06
CA GLN A 171 -8.76 3.74 10.95
C GLN A 171 -9.20 2.74 9.88
N LEU A 172 -8.41 2.55 8.82
CA LEU A 172 -8.65 1.49 7.84
C LEU A 172 -8.42 0.10 8.44
N ALA A 173 -7.36 -0.06 9.24
CA ALA A 173 -7.10 -1.30 9.97
C ALA A 173 -8.25 -1.63 10.93
N TYR A 174 -8.71 -0.60 11.66
CA TYR A 174 -9.88 -0.70 12.53
C TYR A 174 -11.15 -1.09 11.75
N ALA A 175 -11.44 -0.44 10.63
CA ALA A 175 -12.60 -0.75 9.79
C ALA A 175 -12.62 -2.21 9.32
N VAL A 176 -11.48 -2.73 8.84
CA VAL A 176 -11.37 -4.11 8.34
C VAL A 176 -11.42 -5.14 9.49
N ALA A 177 -10.78 -4.84 10.63
CA ALA A 177 -10.75 -5.73 11.78
C ALA A 177 -12.06 -5.76 12.57
N GLY A 178 -12.79 -4.64 12.60
CA GLY A 178 -14.03 -4.46 13.35
C GLY A 178 -15.31 -4.65 12.53
N GLY A 179 -15.25 -4.37 11.22
CA GLY A 179 -16.40 -4.36 10.31
C GLY A 179 -17.12 -3.01 10.20
N ASP A 180 -16.52 -1.93 10.72
CA ASP A 180 -17.15 -0.60 10.77
C ASP A 180 -17.00 0.17 9.44
N ASP A 181 -18.05 0.84 9.00
CA ASP A 181 -18.13 1.54 7.70
C ASP A 181 -17.70 3.01 7.83
N PHE A 182 -16.40 3.21 7.98
CA PHE A 182 -15.82 4.55 8.11
C PHE A 182 -15.71 5.34 6.81
N TYR A 183 -15.69 4.68 5.65
CA TYR A 183 -15.24 5.30 4.39
C TYR A 183 -16.21 5.05 3.23
N SER A 184 -17.52 5.03 3.49
CA SER A 184 -18.54 4.88 2.44
C SER A 184 -18.24 5.79 1.23
N PRO A 185 -18.20 5.26 -0.01
CA PRO A 185 -18.62 3.92 -0.42
C PRO A 185 -17.56 2.79 -0.28
N TRP A 186 -16.35 3.07 0.18
CA TRP A 186 -15.28 2.08 0.37
C TRP A 186 -15.48 1.25 1.65
N LYS A 187 -16.50 0.39 1.61
CA LYS A 187 -16.89 -0.44 2.75
C LYS A 187 -15.87 -1.56 3.00
N PRO A 188 -15.61 -1.95 4.27
CA PRO A 188 -14.87 -3.17 4.55
C PRO A 188 -15.61 -4.39 3.96
N GLY A 189 -14.82 -5.38 3.54
CA GLY A 189 -15.33 -6.71 3.22
C GLY A 189 -15.62 -7.52 4.49
N PRO A 190 -15.62 -8.86 4.40
CA PRO A 190 -15.70 -9.72 5.58
C PRO A 190 -14.63 -9.37 6.62
N VAL A 191 -15.03 -9.38 7.90
CA VAL A 191 -14.13 -9.12 9.04
C VAL A 191 -13.00 -10.15 9.08
N GLY A 192 -11.79 -9.71 9.39
CA GLY A 192 -10.67 -10.60 9.66
C GLY A 192 -9.47 -9.92 10.26
N GLN A 193 -8.43 -10.70 10.52
CA GLN A 193 -7.24 -10.26 11.22
C GLN A 193 -6.45 -9.27 10.35
N VAL A 194 -5.97 -8.21 10.98
CA VAL A 194 -5.20 -7.13 10.36
C VAL A 194 -3.96 -6.89 11.18
N LEU A 195 -2.80 -6.83 10.52
CA LEU A 195 -1.55 -6.42 11.14
C LEU A 195 -1.13 -5.06 10.59
N LEU A 196 -1.05 -4.05 11.45
CA LEU A 196 -0.44 -2.77 11.13
C LEU A 196 0.99 -2.74 11.70
N ILE A 197 1.99 -2.57 10.82
CA ILE A 197 3.40 -2.45 11.21
C ILE A 197 3.83 -1.01 10.96
N GLY A 198 4.04 -0.28 12.05
CA GLY A 198 4.55 1.07 12.05
C GLY A 198 6.06 1.12 12.19
N ALA A 199 6.72 2.06 11.52
CA ALA A 199 8.15 2.30 11.69
C ALA A 199 8.50 3.74 12.12
N GLU A 200 7.49 4.58 12.36
CA GLU A 200 7.67 5.99 12.77
C GLU A 200 7.01 6.36 14.11
N ASP A 201 5.84 5.79 14.43
CA ASP A 201 5.16 6.01 15.72
C ASP A 201 5.55 4.92 16.74
N GLU A 202 5.88 5.33 17.97
CA GLU A 202 6.14 4.42 19.08
C GLU A 202 4.85 3.78 19.62
N GLU A 203 4.98 2.72 20.42
CA GLU A 203 3.84 1.99 21.01
C GLU A 203 2.87 2.91 21.78
N ASP A 204 3.41 3.83 22.59
CA ASP A 204 2.61 4.81 23.34
C ASP A 204 1.77 5.71 22.43
N GLU A 205 2.31 6.10 21.27
CA GLU A 205 1.58 6.94 20.32
C GLU A 205 0.48 6.15 19.61
N TYR A 206 0.74 4.89 19.25
CA TYR A 206 -0.31 4.00 18.75
C TYR A 206 -1.42 3.81 19.78
N HIS A 207 -1.09 3.64 21.05
CA HIS A 207 -2.07 3.54 22.12
C HIS A 207 -2.92 4.81 22.22
N ARG A 208 -2.32 6.01 22.24
CA ARG A 208 -3.06 7.28 22.25
C ARG A 208 -3.99 7.42 21.05
N ARG A 209 -3.51 7.11 19.83
CA ARG A 209 -4.33 7.19 18.61
C ARG A 209 -5.49 6.20 18.63
N PHE A 210 -5.24 4.97 19.08
CA PHE A 210 -6.25 3.92 19.18
C PHE A 210 -7.33 4.29 20.20
N GLU A 211 -6.94 4.84 21.34
CA GLU A 211 -7.84 5.27 22.41
C GLU A 211 -8.81 6.36 21.93
N ARG A 212 -8.30 7.36 21.19
CA ARG A 212 -9.14 8.41 20.58
C ARG A 212 -10.13 7.84 19.57
N LEU A 213 -9.70 6.88 18.75
CA LEU A 213 -10.58 6.20 17.80
C LEU A 213 -11.68 5.41 18.51
N MET A 214 -11.34 4.74 19.62
CA MET A 214 -12.28 4.02 20.47
C MET A 214 -13.33 4.95 21.09
N ARG A 215 -12.92 6.08 21.66
CA ARG A 215 -13.85 7.10 22.19
C ARG A 215 -14.79 7.61 21.11
N ALA A 216 -14.25 7.93 19.94
CA ALA A 216 -15.04 8.45 18.83
C ALA A 216 -16.04 7.44 18.25
N SER A 217 -15.85 6.15 18.50
CA SER A 217 -16.73 5.05 18.05
C SER A 217 -17.68 4.53 19.13
N ALA A 218 -17.51 4.95 20.38
CA ALA A 218 -18.31 4.46 21.52
C ALA A 218 -19.82 4.77 21.39
N SER A 219 -20.19 5.83 20.67
CA SER A 219 -21.59 6.21 20.44
C SER A 219 -22.28 5.42 19.32
N SER A 220 -21.57 4.51 18.64
CA SER A 220 -22.16 3.71 17.55
C SER A 220 -23.07 2.61 18.12
N PRO A 221 -24.26 2.34 17.53
CA PRO A 221 -25.12 1.23 17.95
C PRO A 221 -24.41 -0.13 17.99
N ASP A 222 -23.43 -0.33 17.09
CA ASP A 222 -22.69 -1.58 16.95
C ASP A 222 -21.37 -1.61 17.74
N ALA A 223 -21.10 -0.60 18.59
CA ALA A 223 -19.80 -0.40 19.24
C ALA A 223 -19.32 -1.62 20.03
N THR A 224 -20.24 -2.36 20.68
CA THR A 224 -19.90 -3.55 21.47
C THR A 224 -19.37 -4.68 20.60
N GLU A 225 -20.03 -4.98 19.47
CA GLU A 225 -19.61 -6.06 18.58
C GLU A 225 -18.37 -5.67 17.80
N VAL A 226 -18.28 -4.41 17.35
CA VAL A 226 -17.07 -3.87 16.73
C VAL A 226 -15.87 -4.02 17.67
N LEU A 227 -16.00 -3.62 18.94
CA LEU A 227 -14.91 -3.74 19.92
C LEU A 227 -14.50 -5.20 20.18
N LYS A 228 -15.46 -6.11 20.24
CA LYS A 228 -15.18 -7.55 20.35
C LYS A 228 -14.40 -8.07 19.14
N ASN A 229 -14.78 -7.65 17.93
CA ASN A 229 -14.06 -7.99 16.71
C ASN A 229 -12.64 -7.39 16.71
N ILE A 230 -12.49 -6.11 17.07
CA ILE A 230 -11.20 -5.43 17.16
C ILE A 230 -10.23 -6.17 18.10
N ARG A 231 -10.66 -6.55 19.30
CA ARG A 231 -9.82 -7.30 20.26
C ARG A 231 -9.26 -8.61 19.70
N LYS A 232 -10.02 -9.26 18.82
CA LYS A 232 -9.64 -10.54 18.21
C LYS A 232 -8.79 -10.37 16.96
N ASN A 233 -9.00 -9.28 16.23
CA ASN A 233 -8.59 -9.17 14.85
C ASN A 233 -7.52 -8.09 14.59
N LEU A 234 -7.43 -7.03 15.39
CA LEU A 234 -6.48 -5.96 15.15
C LEU A 234 -5.18 -6.17 15.91
N PHE A 235 -4.07 -6.24 15.19
CA PHE A 235 -2.71 -6.32 15.70
C PHE A 235 -1.94 -5.08 15.24
N ILE A 236 -1.26 -4.42 16.17
CA ILE A 236 -0.44 -3.23 15.90
C ILE A 236 0.94 -3.51 16.46
N GLU A 237 1.98 -3.32 15.63
CA GLU A 237 3.37 -3.52 15.99
C GLU A 237 4.16 -2.25 15.64
N SER A 238 4.81 -1.64 16.65
CA SER A 238 5.78 -0.58 16.43
C SER A 238 7.17 -1.17 16.23
N ARG A 239 7.82 -0.82 15.12
CA ARG A 239 9.20 -1.20 14.79
C ARG A 239 10.12 0.00 14.64
N VAL A 240 9.82 1.09 15.37
CA VAL A 240 10.69 2.28 15.42
C VAL A 240 12.09 1.87 15.86
N GLY A 241 13.10 2.35 15.13
CA GLY A 241 14.51 2.05 15.42
C GLY A 241 14.97 0.62 15.08
N GLN A 242 14.11 -0.24 14.52
CA GLN A 242 14.47 -1.60 14.14
C GLN A 242 14.84 -1.71 12.66
N ASN A 243 15.56 -2.78 12.27
CA ASN A 243 15.79 -3.08 10.85
C ASN A 243 14.51 -3.65 10.23
N ASN A 244 13.90 -2.86 9.34
CA ASN A 244 12.61 -3.13 8.70
C ASN A 244 12.72 -3.31 7.18
N LEU A 245 13.93 -3.34 6.64
CA LEU A 245 14.15 -3.43 5.21
C LEU A 245 13.75 -4.80 4.65
N MET A 246 12.80 -4.83 3.71
CA MET A 246 12.41 -6.01 2.92
C MET A 246 13.32 -6.22 1.71
N THR A 247 14.03 -5.17 1.28
CA THR A 247 15.05 -5.21 0.24
C THR A 247 16.28 -4.43 0.69
N ARG A 248 17.45 -4.73 0.13
CA ARG A 248 18.70 -4.01 0.41
C ARG A 248 19.59 -3.98 -0.82
N ASP A 249 20.47 -2.98 -0.90
CA ASP A 249 21.58 -2.99 -1.84
C ASP A 249 22.57 -4.11 -1.47
N ALA A 250 22.97 -4.90 -2.47
CA ALA A 250 23.98 -5.93 -2.37
C ALA A 250 25.00 -5.81 -3.52
N GLY A 251 25.67 -4.66 -3.62
CA GLY A 251 26.74 -4.44 -4.60
C GLY A 251 26.23 -3.82 -5.89
N GLY A 252 25.27 -2.89 -5.79
CA GLY A 252 24.65 -2.22 -6.93
C GLY A 252 23.38 -2.89 -7.45
N GLU A 253 23.00 -4.04 -6.89
CA GLU A 253 21.71 -4.69 -7.15
C GLU A 253 20.86 -4.70 -5.86
N VAL A 254 19.58 -4.39 -5.99
CA VAL A 254 18.63 -4.48 -4.87
C VAL A 254 18.03 -5.88 -4.79
N VAL A 255 18.33 -6.56 -3.68
CA VAL A 255 17.89 -7.95 -3.43
C VAL A 255 16.94 -8.02 -2.22
N PRO A 256 16.05 -9.02 -2.15
CA PRO A 256 15.21 -9.23 -0.97
C PRO A 256 16.05 -9.57 0.27
N THR A 257 15.55 -9.19 1.44
CA THR A 257 16.08 -9.60 2.75
C THR A 257 15.29 -10.76 3.33
N ASP A 258 15.75 -11.32 4.46
CA ASP A 258 15.03 -12.37 5.18
C ASP A 258 13.76 -11.88 5.90
N LEU A 259 13.48 -10.58 5.85
CA LEU A 259 12.36 -9.99 6.57
C LEU A 259 11.02 -10.49 6.03
N VAL A 260 10.92 -10.74 4.73
CA VAL A 260 9.70 -11.24 4.09
C VAL A 260 9.32 -12.61 4.65
N GLU A 261 10.26 -13.56 4.68
CA GLU A 261 10.02 -14.90 5.21
C GLU A 261 9.84 -14.89 6.72
N ARG A 262 10.59 -14.03 7.44
CA ARG A 262 10.43 -13.88 8.89
C ARG A 262 9.06 -13.33 9.23
N LEU A 263 8.58 -12.31 8.55
CA LEU A 263 7.25 -11.75 8.75
C LEU A 263 6.17 -12.79 8.43
N ALA A 264 6.29 -13.50 7.30
CA ALA A 264 5.38 -14.58 6.96
C ALA A 264 5.32 -15.68 8.04
N LYS A 265 6.46 -16.05 8.63
CA LYS A 265 6.52 -16.98 9.77
C LYS A 265 5.87 -16.41 11.02
N THR A 266 6.12 -15.14 11.34
CA THR A 266 5.54 -14.45 12.50
C THR A 266 4.02 -14.43 12.45
N VAL A 267 3.43 -14.19 11.28
CA VAL A 267 1.97 -14.10 11.12
C VAL A 267 1.28 -15.45 10.87
N LYS A 268 2.02 -16.55 10.75
CA LYS A 268 1.47 -17.92 10.56
C LYS A 268 0.40 -18.35 11.59
N PRO A 269 0.44 -17.90 12.86
CA PRO A 269 -0.65 -18.16 13.81
C PRO A 269 -1.97 -17.49 13.46
N LEU A 270 -1.95 -16.39 12.68
CA LEU A 270 -3.14 -15.62 12.28
C LEU A 270 -3.88 -16.33 11.14
N LYS A 271 -4.93 -17.09 11.47
CA LYS A 271 -5.65 -17.97 10.53
C LYS A 271 -6.58 -17.25 9.56
N ASN A 272 -7.03 -16.04 9.91
CA ASN A 272 -7.89 -15.22 9.05
C ASN A 272 -7.21 -13.87 8.78
N LEU A 273 -5.91 -13.88 8.46
CA LEU A 273 -5.17 -12.67 8.12
C LEU A 273 -5.62 -12.14 6.76
N ARG A 274 -6.23 -10.97 6.75
CA ARG A 274 -6.78 -10.34 5.53
C ARG A 274 -5.94 -9.18 5.04
N LEU A 275 -5.27 -8.46 5.94
CA LEU A 275 -4.54 -7.25 5.61
C LEU A 275 -3.26 -7.11 6.45
N ILE A 276 -2.16 -6.79 5.79
CA ILE A 276 -0.91 -6.31 6.40
C ILE A 276 -0.68 -4.88 5.91
N ILE A 277 -0.47 -3.95 6.81
CA ILE A 277 -0.19 -2.54 6.49
C ILE A 277 1.26 -2.23 6.87
N LEU A 278 2.02 -1.66 5.95
CA LEU A 278 3.39 -1.21 6.16
C LEU A 278 3.46 0.32 6.08
N ASP A 279 3.75 0.97 7.21
CA ASP A 279 3.69 2.43 7.34
C ASP A 279 4.99 3.02 7.95
N PRO A 280 5.80 3.78 7.20
CA PRO A 280 5.76 4.02 5.75
C PRO A 280 6.76 3.18 4.94
N VAL A 281 6.52 3.05 3.63
CA VAL A 281 7.36 2.34 2.66
C VAL A 281 8.84 2.71 2.74
N SER A 282 9.16 3.99 2.99
CA SER A 282 10.56 4.46 3.09
C SER A 282 11.35 3.78 4.22
N ARG A 283 10.67 3.17 5.20
CA ARG A 283 11.31 2.40 6.28
C ARG A 283 11.41 0.90 5.96
N PHE A 284 10.70 0.42 4.95
CA PHE A 284 10.69 -1.00 4.55
C PHE A 284 11.43 -1.27 3.24
N ARG A 285 11.76 -0.23 2.47
CA ARG A 285 12.41 -0.34 1.16
C ARG A 285 13.90 0.03 1.25
N GLY A 286 14.78 -0.84 0.77
CA GLY A 286 16.18 -0.51 0.50
C GLY A 286 16.39 -0.12 -0.97
N GLY A 287 17.55 0.47 -1.25
CA GLY A 287 17.89 1.00 -2.58
C GLY A 287 17.39 2.42 -2.82
N GLU A 288 17.60 2.91 -4.04
CA GLU A 288 17.29 4.28 -4.43
C GLU A 288 15.81 4.47 -4.78
N GLU A 289 15.18 5.50 -4.20
CA GLU A 289 13.73 5.73 -4.34
C GLU A 289 13.31 6.03 -5.77
N ASN A 290 14.16 6.76 -6.48
CA ASN A 290 13.90 7.16 -7.86
C ASN A 290 14.30 6.08 -8.87
N SER A 291 14.92 4.98 -8.43
CA SER A 291 15.23 3.84 -9.30
C SER A 291 13.97 2.99 -9.49
N ALA A 292 13.52 2.89 -10.74
CA ALA A 292 12.39 2.04 -11.09
C ALA A 292 12.71 0.56 -10.85
N GLU A 293 13.97 0.15 -11.04
CA GLU A 293 14.44 -1.21 -10.80
C GLU A 293 14.35 -1.58 -9.31
N ASP A 294 14.96 -0.78 -8.44
CA ASP A 294 14.97 -0.97 -6.99
C ASP A 294 13.56 -1.01 -6.41
N THR A 295 12.72 -0.11 -6.91
CA THR A 295 11.31 -0.04 -6.53
C THR A 295 10.55 -1.29 -6.97
N THR A 296 10.84 -1.81 -8.17
CA THR A 296 10.23 -3.05 -8.67
C THR A 296 10.60 -4.23 -7.76
N ARG A 297 11.86 -4.34 -7.35
CA ARG A 297 12.31 -5.39 -6.41
C ARG A 297 11.59 -5.32 -5.07
N PHE A 298 11.29 -4.12 -4.59
CA PHE A 298 10.49 -3.95 -3.38
C PHE A 298 9.03 -4.35 -3.55
N VAL A 299 8.41 -4.02 -4.69
CA VAL A 299 7.05 -4.48 -4.98
C VAL A 299 7.01 -6.01 -5.07
N GLU A 300 7.98 -6.64 -5.72
CA GLU A 300 8.11 -8.10 -5.78
C GLU A 300 8.24 -8.73 -4.38
N ALA A 301 8.98 -8.10 -3.46
CA ALA A 301 9.07 -8.54 -2.07
C ALA A 301 7.70 -8.44 -1.34
N ALA A 302 6.92 -7.40 -1.60
CA ALA A 302 5.55 -7.29 -1.09
C ALA A 302 4.60 -8.34 -1.72
N GLU A 303 4.74 -8.63 -3.02
CA GLU A 303 4.00 -9.71 -3.68
C GLU A 303 4.38 -11.09 -3.16
N ALA A 304 5.65 -11.32 -2.81
CA ALA A 304 6.10 -12.54 -2.16
C ALA A 304 5.45 -12.70 -0.77
N LEU A 305 5.37 -11.61 0.01
CA LEU A 305 4.65 -11.61 1.29
C LEU A 305 3.16 -11.94 1.11
N VAL A 306 2.51 -11.37 0.09
CA VAL A 306 1.13 -11.71 -0.30
C VAL A 306 1.00 -13.21 -0.62
N LYS A 307 1.90 -13.77 -1.43
CA LYS A 307 1.88 -15.20 -1.80
C LYS A 307 2.07 -16.11 -0.59
N LEU A 308 2.95 -15.74 0.34
CA LEU A 308 3.27 -16.55 1.53
C LEU A 308 2.16 -16.52 2.59
N THR A 309 1.39 -15.41 2.66
CA THR A 309 0.42 -15.19 3.74
C THR A 309 -1.04 -15.29 3.28
N GLY A 310 -1.31 -15.11 1.98
CA GLY A 310 -2.66 -14.97 1.43
C GLY A 310 -3.33 -13.62 1.73
N ALA A 311 -2.74 -12.79 2.59
CA ALA A 311 -3.28 -11.48 2.95
C ALA A 311 -3.05 -10.45 1.84
N ALA A 312 -3.86 -9.41 1.80
CA ALA A 312 -3.50 -8.20 1.06
C ALA A 312 -2.38 -7.45 1.80
N VAL A 313 -1.52 -6.75 1.06
CA VAL A 313 -0.49 -5.87 1.62
C VAL A 313 -0.80 -4.43 1.19
N LEU A 314 -0.93 -3.52 2.16
CA LEU A 314 -1.12 -2.10 1.90
C LEU A 314 0.13 -1.32 2.28
N LEU A 315 0.71 -0.68 1.27
CA LEU A 315 1.91 0.12 1.38
C LEU A 315 1.52 1.58 1.60
N VAL A 316 2.05 2.24 2.64
CA VAL A 316 1.82 3.67 2.86
C VAL A 316 3.04 4.46 2.42
N HIS A 317 2.91 5.26 1.37
CA HIS A 317 3.99 6.04 0.78
C HIS A 317 3.84 7.54 1.05
N HIS A 318 4.94 8.18 1.41
CA HIS A 318 5.01 9.61 1.67
C HIS A 318 5.53 10.32 0.43
N THR A 319 4.77 11.27 -0.10
CA THR A 319 5.24 12.13 -1.20
C THR A 319 5.61 13.51 -0.69
N ASN A 320 6.52 14.16 -1.41
CA ASN A 320 6.89 15.55 -1.12
C ASN A 320 5.78 16.52 -1.55
N LYS A 321 5.55 17.56 -0.74
CA LYS A 321 4.44 18.53 -0.90
C LYS A 321 4.41 19.26 -2.26
N ALA A 322 5.54 19.36 -2.97
CA ALA A 322 5.63 20.07 -4.25
C ALA A 322 4.81 19.42 -5.38
N SER A 323 4.54 18.11 -5.33
CA SER A 323 3.72 17.43 -6.34
C SER A 323 2.20 17.55 -6.11
N TYR A 324 1.77 18.22 -5.03
CA TYR A 324 0.37 18.36 -4.63
C TYR A 324 -0.19 19.79 -4.76
N GLN A 325 0.59 20.76 -5.25
CA GLN A 325 0.09 22.10 -5.54
C GLN A 325 -0.65 22.12 -6.89
N GLY A 326 -1.96 21.90 -6.84
CA GLY A 326 -2.86 21.99 -7.99
C GLY A 326 -4.05 21.05 -7.86
N SER A 327 -5.15 21.35 -8.54
CA SER A 327 -6.33 20.48 -8.65
C SER A 327 -6.05 19.10 -9.27
N ASP A 328 -4.82 18.87 -9.73
CA ASP A 328 -4.43 17.65 -10.41
C ASP A 328 -3.94 16.58 -9.40
N GLN A 329 -4.88 16.04 -8.64
CA GLN A 329 -4.73 14.75 -7.96
C GLN A 329 -4.84 13.60 -8.99
N SER A 330 -4.00 13.66 -10.02
CA SER A 330 -3.84 12.65 -11.05
C SER A 330 -2.85 11.57 -10.57
N GLN A 331 -2.75 10.47 -11.31
CA GLN A 331 -1.72 9.44 -11.08
C GLN A 331 -0.29 10.05 -11.04
N GLY A 332 -0.09 11.18 -11.75
CA GLY A 332 1.17 11.93 -11.80
C GLY A 332 1.54 12.72 -10.53
N ALA A 333 0.65 12.85 -9.53
CA ALA A 333 1.02 13.41 -8.22
C ALA A 333 2.10 12.56 -7.50
N SER A 334 2.37 11.36 -8.02
CA SER A 334 3.42 10.43 -7.62
C SER A 334 4.65 10.48 -8.53
N ARG A 335 5.10 11.66 -8.97
CA ARG A 335 6.26 11.81 -9.88
C ARG A 335 7.57 11.14 -9.40
N GLY A 336 7.72 10.84 -8.10
CA GLY A 336 8.84 10.04 -7.55
C GLY A 336 8.51 8.56 -7.29
N SER A 337 7.32 8.08 -7.65
CA SER A 337 6.79 6.75 -7.30
C SER A 337 6.07 6.05 -8.47
N SER A 338 6.33 6.42 -9.73
CA SER A 338 5.71 5.78 -10.89
C SER A 338 5.87 4.25 -10.88
N ALA A 339 7.07 3.75 -10.57
CA ALA A 339 7.32 2.31 -10.44
C ALA A 339 6.49 1.65 -9.31
N LEU A 340 6.32 2.30 -8.15
CA LEU A 340 5.41 1.81 -7.10
C LEU A 340 3.97 1.79 -7.61
N THR A 341 3.55 2.86 -8.28
CA THR A 341 2.20 3.01 -8.84
C THR A 341 1.91 1.90 -9.83
N ASP A 342 2.84 1.59 -10.72
CA ASP A 342 2.70 0.58 -11.76
C ASP A 342 2.66 -0.84 -11.21
N GLY A 343 3.47 -1.12 -10.18
CA GLY A 343 3.54 -2.43 -9.53
C GLY A 343 2.32 -2.81 -8.69
N VAL A 344 1.57 -1.84 -8.14
CA VAL A 344 0.39 -2.12 -7.31
C VAL A 344 -0.92 -2.23 -8.11
N ARG A 345 -1.94 -2.84 -7.50
CA ARG A 345 -3.27 -3.03 -8.13
C ARG A 345 -4.35 -2.06 -7.66
N LEU A 346 -4.04 -1.29 -6.63
CA LEU A 346 -4.87 -0.22 -6.08
C LEU A 346 -3.97 0.93 -5.66
N GLN A 347 -4.38 2.16 -5.97
CA GLN A 347 -3.79 3.36 -5.39
C GLN A 347 -4.87 4.29 -4.84
N ILE A 348 -4.71 4.69 -3.59
CA ILE A 348 -5.52 5.71 -2.92
C ILE A 348 -4.62 6.92 -2.66
N ASN A 349 -4.98 8.08 -3.19
CA ASN A 349 -4.31 9.34 -2.89
C ASN A 349 -5.05 10.05 -1.75
N LEU A 350 -4.31 10.48 -0.73
CA LEU A 350 -4.81 11.39 0.30
C LEU A 350 -4.20 12.78 0.09
N GLY A 351 -5.07 13.77 -0.04
CA GLY A 351 -4.69 15.17 -0.20
C GLY A 351 -5.53 16.09 0.66
N THR A 352 -5.27 17.38 0.53
CA THR A 352 -6.19 18.42 0.99
C THR A 352 -7.14 18.77 -0.16
N PRO A 353 -8.43 19.05 0.12
CA PRO A 353 -9.30 19.68 -0.87
C PRO A 353 -8.69 20.99 -1.37
N SER A 354 -8.92 21.31 -2.64
CA SER A 354 -8.52 22.59 -3.23
C SER A 354 -9.21 23.78 -2.53
N PRO A 355 -8.68 25.01 -2.66
CA PRO A 355 -9.34 26.20 -2.11
C PRO A 355 -10.81 26.36 -2.54
N ASP A 356 -11.17 25.96 -3.76
CA ASP A 356 -12.54 26.03 -4.24
C ASP A 356 -13.43 24.92 -3.66
N GLU A 357 -12.90 23.71 -3.47
CA GLU A 357 -13.62 22.64 -2.78
C GLU A 357 -13.82 22.93 -1.29
N LEU A 358 -12.88 23.61 -0.64
CA LEU A 358 -13.00 24.02 0.76
C LEU A 358 -14.17 25.01 0.96
N LYS A 359 -14.44 25.90 -0.01
CA LYS A 359 -15.61 26.79 0.02
C LYS A 359 -16.94 26.02 -0.01
N LEU A 360 -16.93 24.78 -0.48
CA LEU A 360 -18.09 23.90 -0.57
C LEU A 360 -18.21 22.95 0.63
N LEU A 361 -17.36 23.11 1.65
CA LEU A 361 -17.39 22.35 2.90
C LEU A 361 -17.79 23.27 4.05
N ASN A 362 -18.42 22.72 5.09
CA ASN A 362 -19.08 23.49 6.16
C ASN A 362 -18.11 24.26 7.09
N ASP A 363 -16.84 24.39 6.73
CA ASP A 363 -15.82 25.07 7.54
C ASP A 363 -14.52 25.28 6.71
N ALA A 364 -13.87 26.43 6.86
CA ALA A 364 -12.60 26.75 6.18
C ALA A 364 -11.35 26.45 7.04
N THR A 365 -11.50 25.86 8.23
CA THR A 365 -10.40 25.58 9.15
C THR A 365 -9.32 24.70 8.46
N PRO A 366 -8.07 25.19 8.34
CA PRO A 366 -6.99 24.43 7.72
C PRO A 366 -6.76 23.08 8.41
N GLY A 367 -6.54 22.02 7.62
CA GLY A 367 -6.27 20.68 8.14
C GLY A 367 -7.49 19.93 8.70
N ARG A 368 -8.68 20.56 8.73
CA ARG A 368 -9.94 19.92 9.14
C ARG A 368 -10.52 18.98 8.08
N TYR A 369 -10.14 19.15 6.81
CA TYR A 369 -10.63 18.32 5.71
C TYR A 369 -9.50 17.66 4.92
N LEU A 370 -9.78 16.44 4.50
CA LEU A 370 -8.93 15.63 3.64
C LEU A 370 -9.77 15.17 2.44
N LEU A 371 -9.10 14.88 1.34
CA LEU A 371 -9.69 14.25 0.16
C LEU A 371 -8.99 12.90 -0.01
N ALA A 372 -9.77 11.83 -0.08
CA ALA A 372 -9.29 10.50 -0.42
C ALA A 372 -9.81 10.12 -1.81
N LYS A 373 -8.94 9.73 -2.74
CA LYS A 373 -9.33 9.40 -4.12
C LYS A 373 -8.66 8.12 -4.59
N ILE A 374 -9.44 7.19 -5.14
CA ILE A 374 -8.86 6.04 -5.87
C ILE A 374 -8.36 6.56 -7.22
N THR A 375 -7.04 6.54 -7.41
CA THR A 375 -6.40 6.99 -8.65
C THR A 375 -6.02 5.82 -9.57
N LYS A 376 -5.96 4.59 -9.04
CA LYS A 376 -5.75 3.36 -9.81
C LYS A 376 -6.55 2.22 -9.19
N THR A 377 -7.26 1.45 -10.01
CA THR A 377 -7.87 0.16 -9.65
C THR A 377 -7.96 -0.71 -10.89
N ASN A 378 -7.69 -2.00 -10.74
CA ASN A 378 -7.78 -2.99 -11.82
C ASN A 378 -9.06 -3.84 -11.76
N TYR A 379 -9.84 -3.72 -10.68
CA TYR A 379 -10.91 -4.68 -10.35
C TYR A 379 -12.28 -4.04 -10.16
N SER A 380 -12.37 -2.73 -10.31
CA SER A 380 -13.59 -1.95 -10.12
C SER A 380 -13.58 -0.68 -10.97
N ILE A 381 -14.75 -0.05 -11.10
CA ILE A 381 -14.83 1.30 -11.65
C ILE A 381 -14.16 2.23 -10.63
N PRO A 382 -13.20 3.09 -11.04
CA PRO A 382 -12.61 4.07 -10.14
C PRO A 382 -13.72 4.86 -9.44
N GLY A 383 -13.80 4.70 -8.11
CA GLY A 383 -14.79 5.41 -7.31
C GLY A 383 -14.53 6.92 -7.33
N GLY A 384 -15.58 7.70 -7.06
CA GLY A 384 -15.45 9.14 -6.82
C GLY A 384 -14.55 9.42 -5.61
N ALA A 385 -14.03 10.63 -5.53
CA ALA A 385 -13.27 11.07 -4.36
C ALA A 385 -14.20 11.20 -3.13
N ILE A 386 -13.69 10.82 -1.96
CA ILE A 386 -14.37 10.94 -0.67
C ILE A 386 -13.76 12.12 0.07
N TYR A 387 -14.61 13.08 0.44
CA TYR A 387 -14.22 14.14 1.36
C TYR A 387 -14.35 13.62 2.78
N LEU A 388 -13.29 13.81 3.57
CA LEU A 388 -13.21 13.37 4.95
C LEU A 388 -13.04 14.59 5.85
N ARG A 389 -13.87 14.71 6.88
CA ARG A 389 -13.72 15.69 7.95
C ARG A 389 -13.03 15.02 9.14
N ARG A 390 -12.01 15.68 9.68
CA ARG A 390 -11.38 15.32 10.95
C ARG A 390 -12.22 15.90 12.09
N ASP A 391 -12.71 15.04 12.98
CA ASP A 391 -13.39 15.48 14.21
C ASP A 391 -12.38 15.82 15.33
N ASP A 392 -12.89 16.26 16.48
CA ASP A 392 -12.06 16.76 17.59
C ASP A 392 -11.20 15.65 18.24
N GLU A 393 -11.61 14.39 18.07
CA GLU A 393 -10.82 13.21 18.47
C GLU A 393 -9.83 12.77 17.39
N GLY A 394 -9.81 13.46 16.25
CA GLY A 394 -8.92 13.15 15.13
C GLY A 394 -9.43 12.05 14.22
N ARG A 395 -10.62 11.47 14.45
CA ARG A 395 -11.25 10.47 13.58
C ARG A 395 -11.64 11.12 12.26
N LEU A 396 -11.45 10.38 11.16
CA LEU A 396 -11.83 10.82 9.82
C LEU A 396 -13.26 10.35 9.53
N ARG A 397 -14.17 11.25 9.19
CA ARG A 397 -15.57 10.92 8.85
C ARG A 397 -15.91 11.39 7.45
N PRO A 398 -16.65 10.60 6.65
CA PRO A 398 -17.16 11.07 5.38
C PRO A 398 -17.97 12.32 5.60
N THR A 399 -17.74 13.31 4.75
CA THR A 399 -18.54 14.53 4.71
C THR A 399 -18.95 14.76 3.27
N ASP A 400 -20.17 15.22 3.12
CA ASP A 400 -20.66 15.67 1.85
C ASP A 400 -20.21 17.11 1.60
N LEU A 401 -19.90 17.43 0.34
CA LEU A 401 -19.91 18.82 -0.10
C LEU A 401 -21.32 19.35 0.10
N ILE A 402 -21.45 20.61 0.50
CA ILE A 402 -22.74 21.31 0.69
C ILE A 402 -23.65 21.19 -0.55
N VAL A 403 -23.05 20.99 -1.73
CA VAL A 403 -23.71 20.88 -3.04
C VAL A 403 -24.23 19.46 -3.37
N SER A 404 -23.96 18.42 -2.54
CA SER A 404 -24.38 17.04 -2.83
C SER A 404 -25.87 16.76 -2.55
N LYS A 405 -26.56 17.62 -1.78
CA LYS A 405 -28.02 17.68 -1.89
C LYS A 405 -28.30 18.25 -3.27
N LYS A 406 -29.01 17.50 -4.13
CA LYS A 406 -29.69 18.06 -5.31
C LYS A 406 -30.36 19.34 -4.82
N LEU A 407 -29.79 20.51 -5.15
CA LEU A 407 -30.36 21.78 -4.75
C LEU A 407 -31.80 21.74 -5.28
N SER A 408 -32.78 22.01 -4.42
CA SER A 408 -34.15 22.14 -4.88
C SER A 408 -34.16 23.18 -6.01
N GLU A 409 -35.12 23.09 -6.93
CA GLU A 409 -35.20 24.09 -8.00
C GLU A 409 -35.23 25.52 -7.44
N ASP A 410 -35.86 25.73 -6.28
CA ASP A 410 -35.88 27.02 -5.60
C ASP A 410 -34.49 27.44 -5.08
N ALA A 411 -33.70 26.50 -4.53
CA ALA A 411 -32.33 26.78 -4.11
C ALA A 411 -31.40 27.08 -5.31
N LEU A 412 -31.63 26.45 -6.46
CA LEU A 412 -30.92 26.78 -7.70
C LEU A 412 -31.33 28.15 -8.26
N VAL A 413 -32.59 28.55 -8.10
CA VAL A 413 -33.05 29.90 -8.44
C VAL A 413 -32.38 30.95 -7.55
N GLU A 414 -32.32 30.71 -6.24
CA GLU A 414 -31.59 31.61 -5.30
C GLU A 414 -30.12 31.75 -5.68
N LEU A 415 -29.45 30.62 -5.93
CA LEU A 415 -28.05 30.60 -6.35
C LEU A 415 -27.86 31.38 -7.67
N THR A 416 -28.76 31.20 -8.64
CA THR A 416 -28.74 31.94 -9.92
C THR A 416 -28.80 33.46 -9.68
N ILE A 417 -29.72 33.91 -8.82
CA ILE A 417 -29.90 35.33 -8.50
C ILE A 417 -28.67 35.87 -7.76
N GLN A 418 -28.13 35.10 -6.80
CA GLN A 418 -26.97 35.52 -6.03
C GLN A 418 -25.72 35.65 -6.89
N THR A 419 -25.43 34.67 -7.76
CA THR A 419 -24.33 34.74 -8.72
C THR A 419 -24.49 35.93 -9.67
N LEU A 420 -25.71 36.21 -10.16
CA LEU A 420 -25.97 37.39 -10.98
C LEU A 420 -25.69 38.69 -10.21
N ARG A 421 -26.10 38.80 -8.95
CA ARG A 421 -25.83 39.99 -8.12
C ARG A 421 -24.33 40.22 -7.95
N ASP A 422 -23.57 39.18 -7.65
CA ASP A 422 -22.14 39.30 -7.39
C ASP A 422 -21.37 39.67 -8.66
N GLU A 423 -21.71 39.04 -9.79
CA GLU A 423 -21.19 39.43 -11.09
C GLU A 423 -21.55 40.87 -11.48
N PHE A 424 -22.76 41.33 -11.15
CA PHE A 424 -23.21 42.69 -11.45
C PHE A 424 -22.47 43.74 -10.64
N LYS A 425 -22.12 43.43 -9.38
CA LYS A 425 -21.23 44.26 -8.55
C LYS A 425 -19.85 44.37 -9.16
N SER A 426 -19.35 43.30 -9.78
CA SER A 426 -18.09 43.29 -10.53
C SER A 426 -18.17 43.96 -11.91
N GLY A 427 -19.30 44.58 -12.26
CA GLY A 427 -19.49 45.29 -13.53
C GLY A 427 -19.89 44.41 -14.72
N ASN A 428 -19.95 43.08 -14.56
CA ASN A 428 -20.34 42.17 -15.62
C ASN A 428 -21.85 42.23 -15.87
N ARG A 429 -22.29 42.00 -17.10
CA ARG A 429 -23.71 41.94 -17.50
C ARG A 429 -23.93 40.74 -18.41
N TYR A 430 -25.06 40.08 -18.25
CA TYR A 430 -25.36 38.85 -18.99
C TYR A 430 -26.77 38.88 -19.57
N SER A 431 -26.92 38.31 -20.76
CA SER A 431 -28.20 37.80 -21.23
C SER A 431 -28.41 36.40 -20.65
N LYS A 432 -29.64 35.90 -20.75
CA LYS A 432 -29.97 34.51 -20.39
C LYS A 432 -29.01 33.49 -21.05
N SER A 433 -28.68 33.69 -22.32
CA SER A 433 -27.82 32.77 -23.07
C SER A 433 -26.36 32.89 -22.65
N THR A 434 -25.83 34.10 -22.46
CA THR A 434 -24.42 34.27 -22.08
C THR A 434 -24.17 33.83 -20.63
N PHE A 435 -25.12 34.04 -19.72
CA PHE A 435 -25.05 33.53 -18.36
C PHE A 435 -25.05 31.99 -18.35
N ALA A 436 -26.02 31.36 -19.03
CA ALA A 436 -26.11 29.91 -19.06
C ALA A 436 -24.88 29.26 -19.70
N ASN A 437 -24.31 29.87 -20.74
CA ASN A 437 -23.09 29.36 -21.37
C ASN A 437 -21.88 29.41 -20.44
N LYS A 438 -21.78 30.44 -19.60
CA LYS A 438 -20.66 30.61 -18.67
C LYS A 438 -20.79 29.74 -17.41
N PHE A 439 -22.01 29.60 -16.86
CA PHE A 439 -22.19 29.08 -15.49
C PHE A 439 -22.92 27.74 -15.39
N ALA A 440 -23.61 27.24 -16.43
CA ALA A 440 -24.45 26.04 -16.28
C ALA A 440 -23.67 24.79 -15.82
N CYS A 441 -22.52 24.54 -16.44
CA CYS A 441 -21.65 23.41 -16.11
C CYS A 441 -20.58 23.76 -15.06
N ASP A 442 -20.64 24.96 -14.49
CA ASP A 442 -19.73 25.37 -13.42
C ASP A 442 -19.99 24.55 -12.15
N LEU A 443 -18.97 24.44 -11.31
CA LEU A 443 -18.93 23.63 -10.10
C LEU A 443 -20.09 23.97 -9.14
N ALA A 444 -20.58 25.21 -9.19
CA ALA A 444 -21.70 25.72 -8.42
C ALA A 444 -23.08 25.22 -8.91
N PHE A 445 -23.30 25.13 -10.23
CA PHE A 445 -24.62 24.82 -10.80
C PHE A 445 -24.76 23.37 -11.28
N ARG A 446 -23.73 22.80 -11.92
CA ARG A 446 -23.68 21.40 -12.41
C ARG A 446 -24.95 20.93 -13.15
N ILE A 447 -25.59 21.80 -13.91
CA ILE A 447 -26.78 21.50 -14.73
C ILE A 447 -26.53 21.84 -16.19
N GLY A 448 -27.27 21.23 -17.12
CA GLY A 448 -27.15 21.59 -18.53
C GLY A 448 -27.56 23.05 -18.79
N GLN A 449 -27.01 23.67 -19.83
CA GLN A 449 -27.36 25.05 -20.23
C GLN A 449 -28.88 25.24 -20.40
N ALA A 450 -29.57 24.24 -20.96
CA ALA A 450 -31.03 24.27 -21.10
C ALA A 450 -31.77 24.30 -19.75
N ALA A 451 -31.25 23.60 -18.74
CA ALA A 451 -31.83 23.60 -17.40
C ALA A 451 -31.61 24.94 -16.69
N LEU A 452 -30.41 25.51 -16.75
CA LEU A 452 -30.15 26.84 -16.17
C LEU A 452 -30.97 27.94 -16.84
N LYS A 453 -31.15 27.85 -18.17
CA LYS A 453 -32.06 28.72 -18.93
C LYS A 453 -33.50 28.66 -18.39
N ARG A 454 -34.03 27.47 -18.09
CA ARG A 454 -35.37 27.30 -17.51
C ARG A 454 -35.49 27.90 -16.11
N LEU A 455 -34.44 27.81 -15.30
CA LEU A 455 -34.43 28.43 -13.96
C LEU A 455 -34.44 29.96 -14.05
N ILE A 456 -33.70 30.53 -15.01
CA ILE A 456 -33.74 31.97 -15.29
C ILE A 456 -35.15 32.40 -15.71
N ASP A 457 -35.81 31.66 -16.61
CA ASP A 457 -37.19 31.96 -17.02
C ASP A 457 -38.16 31.93 -15.84
N ARG A 458 -38.03 30.93 -14.98
CA ARG A 458 -38.84 30.81 -13.77
C ARG A 458 -38.60 31.99 -12.82
N ALA A 459 -37.35 32.40 -12.62
CA ALA A 459 -37.03 33.56 -11.80
C ALA A 459 -37.60 34.86 -12.38
N VAL A 460 -37.68 34.98 -13.72
CA VAL A 460 -38.35 36.09 -14.40
C VAL A 460 -39.87 36.06 -14.18
N ILE A 461 -40.49 34.89 -14.34
CA ILE A 461 -41.93 34.70 -14.10
C ILE A 461 -42.29 35.03 -12.64
N GLN A 462 -41.42 34.67 -11.70
CA GLN A 462 -41.57 34.97 -10.28
C GLN A 462 -41.26 36.45 -9.92
N GLY A 463 -40.93 37.30 -10.89
CA GLY A 463 -40.61 38.72 -10.67
C GLY A 463 -39.27 38.95 -9.94
N ARG A 464 -38.43 37.92 -9.84
CA ARG A 464 -37.14 37.96 -9.14
C ARG A 464 -35.98 38.37 -10.04
N LEU A 465 -36.17 38.22 -11.34
CA LEU A 465 -35.32 38.75 -12.40
C LEU A 465 -36.19 39.51 -13.41
N VAL A 466 -35.61 40.52 -14.05
CA VAL A 466 -36.25 41.24 -15.15
C VAL A 466 -35.34 41.18 -16.36
N VAL A 467 -35.92 41.05 -17.55
CA VAL A 467 -35.18 41.15 -18.82
C VAL A 467 -35.37 42.56 -19.35
N GLU A 468 -34.29 43.31 -19.51
CA GLU A 468 -34.36 44.68 -20.04
C GLU A 468 -34.74 44.68 -21.54
N PRO A 469 -35.67 45.53 -21.97
CA PRO A 469 -36.04 45.67 -23.37
C PRO A 469 -34.86 46.30 -24.15
N GLY A 470 -34.29 45.54 -25.08
CA GLY A 470 -33.17 45.99 -25.92
C GLY A 470 -32.56 44.86 -26.73
N LYS A 471 -31.67 45.18 -27.70
CA LYS A 471 -31.10 44.18 -28.63
C LYS A 471 -30.42 42.98 -27.94
N GLN A 472 -29.87 43.18 -26.74
CA GLN A 472 -29.10 42.15 -26.02
C GLN A 472 -29.91 41.41 -24.92
N HIS A 473 -31.12 41.85 -24.59
CA HIS A 473 -32.00 41.21 -23.58
C HIS A 473 -31.26 40.86 -22.27
N LEU A 474 -30.64 41.88 -21.65
CA LEU A 474 -29.82 41.70 -20.45
C LEU A 474 -30.69 41.43 -19.22
N LEU A 475 -30.17 40.60 -18.30
CA LEU A 475 -30.80 40.29 -17.03
C LEU A 475 -30.55 41.41 -16.02
N LYS A 476 -31.54 41.69 -15.18
CA LYS A 476 -31.48 42.63 -14.05
C LYS A 476 -32.06 41.97 -12.80
N VAL A 477 -31.45 42.26 -11.66
CA VAL A 477 -31.99 41.89 -10.34
C VAL A 477 -32.68 43.12 -9.75
N PRO A 478 -34.02 43.11 -9.55
CA PRO A 478 -34.73 44.24 -8.94
C PRO A 478 -34.24 44.53 -7.52
N GLN A 479 -34.24 45.79 -7.11
CA GLN A 479 -33.90 46.19 -5.74
C GLN A 479 -35.05 45.94 -4.74
N ALA A 480 -36.28 45.72 -5.25
CA ALA A 480 -37.47 45.22 -4.54
C ALA A 480 -38.41 44.53 -5.56
N PRO A 481 -39.26 43.57 -5.17
CA PRO A 481 -40.16 42.91 -6.11
C PRO A 481 -41.17 43.92 -6.68
N GLU A 482 -41.09 44.19 -8.00
CA GLU A 482 -42.11 45.00 -8.67
C GLU A 482 -43.41 44.18 -8.81
N PRO A 483 -44.58 44.76 -8.53
CA PRO A 483 -45.85 44.07 -8.72
C PRO A 483 -46.09 43.81 -10.22
N ILE A 484 -46.57 42.60 -10.52
CA ILE A 484 -46.83 42.11 -11.88
C ILE A 484 -47.76 43.08 -12.62
N ALA A 485 -47.26 43.67 -13.71
CA ALA A 485 -48.10 44.39 -14.67
C ALA A 485 -49.07 43.40 -15.32
N ARG A 486 -50.37 43.49 -14.96
CA ARG A 486 -51.43 42.71 -15.61
C ARG A 486 -51.45 43.02 -17.11
N ALA A 487 -51.30 41.98 -17.93
CA ALA A 487 -51.46 42.07 -19.37
C ALA A 487 -52.84 42.66 -19.72
N LYS A 488 -52.86 43.73 -20.52
CA LYS A 488 -54.09 44.31 -21.07
C LYS A 488 -54.70 43.30 -22.06
N ILE A 489 -55.69 42.54 -21.61
CA ILE A 489 -56.57 41.77 -22.49
C ILE A 489 -57.49 42.77 -23.18
N ARG A 490 -57.44 42.87 -24.52
CA ARG A 490 -58.45 43.58 -25.31
C ARG A 490 -59.72 42.73 -25.36
N PRO A 491 -60.91 43.29 -25.13
CA PRO A 491 -62.16 42.54 -25.25
C PRO A 491 -62.47 42.27 -26.72
N ILE A 492 -62.84 41.02 -27.01
CA ILE A 492 -63.38 40.58 -28.30
C ILE A 492 -64.83 41.07 -28.36
N VAL A 493 -65.14 41.92 -29.33
CA VAL A 493 -66.51 42.32 -29.66
C VAL A 493 -67.14 41.19 -30.47
N ALA A 494 -68.23 40.61 -29.96
CA ALA A 494 -69.07 39.69 -30.71
C ALA A 494 -69.76 40.46 -31.85
N LYS A 495 -69.75 39.90 -33.06
CA LYS A 495 -70.68 40.28 -34.13
C LYS A 495 -71.77 39.22 -34.18
N ASP A 496 -73.01 39.70 -34.11
CA ASP A 496 -74.23 38.97 -34.45
C ASP A 496 -74.22 38.46 -35.90
#